data_AF-A0A1H9R1D5-F1
#
_entry.id   AF-A0A1H9R1D5-F1
#
_cell.length_a   1.000
_cell.length_b   1.000
_cell.length_c   1.000
_cell.angle_alpha   90.00
_cell.angle_beta   90.00
_cell.angle_gamma   90.00
#
_symmetry.space_group_name_H-M   'P 1'
#
loop_
_entity.id
_entity.type
_entity.pdbx_description
1 polymer ?
#
loop_
_entity_poly.entity_id
_entity_poly.type
_entity_poly.pdbx_seq_one_letter_code
_entity_poly.pdbx_strand_id
1 'polypeptide(L)'
;MVVGGAIIWALVVGLLLYAGHARREPITARKASWLILGGGVAFPVIVLFCLLAYAVWLMPQIRPFMPALMDNKPQIEATGEQFWWRLRYLDDGGNTAFETANELRLPVGERTTFRLKAADVIHSFWIPSLGGKMDMIPGRDNVLSLEPTKTGVYRAPCAEFCGTSHALMAFSVIVMERPDFDAWRQSRIEAAAMPQPAHPGRDLFFRHGCAACHTIAGTPAIGRIGPDLTRIGERQTIAAGTLANTKDNIARFIREPDAIKPGVEMPAFGMLPDGDIEAIAAWLGGLK
;
A
#
# COMPACT_ATOMS: atom_id res chain seq x y z
N MET A 1 7.19 25.14 4.88
CA MET A 1 6.04 24.98 5.80
C MET A 1 6.44 25.09 7.27
N VAL A 2 7.40 24.31 7.77
CA VAL A 2 7.83 24.37 9.19
C VAL A 2 8.26 25.77 9.65
N VAL A 3 9.13 26.45 8.90
CA VAL A 3 9.59 27.82 9.23
C VAL A 3 8.42 28.80 9.33
N GLY A 4 7.51 28.80 8.34
CA GLY A 4 6.33 29.66 8.34
C GLY A 4 5.40 29.38 9.53
N GLY A 5 5.16 28.10 9.82
CA GLY A 5 4.37 27.69 10.99
C GLY A 5 5.01 28.13 12.30
N ALA A 6 6.33 27.98 12.44
CA ALA A 6 7.07 28.42 13.62
C ALA A 6 7.01 29.93 13.83
N ILE A 7 7.10 30.72 12.74
CA ILE A 7 6.96 32.18 12.80
C ILE A 7 5.55 32.57 13.26
N ILE A 8 4.50 31.99 12.66
CA ILE A 8 3.11 32.27 13.05
C ILE A 8 2.88 31.88 14.52
N TRP A 9 3.33 30.70 14.93
CA TRP A 9 3.23 30.24 16.30
C TRP A 9 3.95 31.18 17.29
N ALA A 10 5.19 31.56 17.00
CA ALA A 10 5.96 32.46 17.86
C ALA A 10 5.31 33.84 17.97
N LEU A 11 4.73 34.37 16.88
CA LEU A 11 3.99 35.62 16.88
C LEU A 11 2.73 35.52 17.75
N VAL A 12 1.92 34.47 17.58
CA VAL A 12 0.68 34.29 18.35
C VAL A 12 0.97 34.08 19.83
N VAL A 13 1.90 33.19 20.16
CA VAL A 13 2.31 32.94 21.56
C VAL A 13 2.94 34.19 22.17
N GLY A 14 3.80 34.90 21.43
CA GLY A 14 4.40 36.15 21.88
C GLY A 14 3.36 37.23 22.17
N LEU A 15 2.35 37.38 21.31
CA LEU A 15 1.22 38.29 21.53
C LEU A 15 0.39 37.90 22.76
N LEU A 16 0.14 36.60 22.98
CA LEU A 16 -0.58 36.10 24.16
C LEU A 16 0.21 36.36 25.45
N LEU A 17 1.51 36.08 25.45
CA LEU A 17 2.39 36.36 26.58
C LEU A 17 2.46 37.86 26.86
N TYR A 18 2.62 38.69 25.82
CA TYR A 18 2.58 40.13 25.95
C TYR A 18 1.25 40.61 26.54
N ALA A 19 0.11 40.14 26.03
CA ALA A 19 -1.21 40.50 26.55
C ALA A 19 -1.42 40.04 28.00
N GLY A 20 -0.82 38.91 28.41
CA GLY A 20 -0.89 38.40 29.78
C GLY A 20 -0.02 39.17 30.78
N HIS A 21 1.11 39.72 30.36
CA HIS A 21 2.08 40.40 31.23
C HIS A 21 2.02 41.94 31.15
N ALA A 22 1.50 42.50 30.06
CA ALA A 22 1.38 43.94 29.88
C ALA A 22 0.33 44.52 30.84
N ARG A 23 0.57 45.75 31.32
CA ARG A 23 -0.41 46.48 32.12
C ARG A 23 -1.67 46.68 31.29
N ARG A 24 -2.84 46.48 31.92
CA ARG A 24 -4.16 46.62 31.29
C ARG A 24 -4.48 48.09 31.05
N GLU A 25 -3.86 48.68 30.04
CA GLU A 25 -4.23 50.01 29.57
C GLU A 25 -5.35 49.91 28.53
N PRO A 26 -6.34 50.82 28.56
CA PRO A 26 -7.44 50.81 27.62
C PRO A 26 -6.92 51.07 26.19
N ILE A 27 -7.11 50.11 25.31
CA ILE A 27 -6.81 50.25 23.88
C ILE A 27 -7.95 51.04 23.23
N THR A 28 -7.63 52.06 22.43
CA THR A 28 -8.65 52.82 21.70
C THR A 28 -9.36 51.94 20.67
N ALA A 29 -10.65 52.18 20.45
CA ALA A 29 -11.46 51.40 19.50
C ALA A 29 -10.79 51.31 18.11
N ARG A 30 -10.21 52.42 17.63
CA ARG A 30 -9.47 52.45 16.35
C ARG A 30 -8.27 51.49 16.32
N LYS A 31 -7.46 51.44 17.38
CA LYS A 31 -6.30 50.53 17.46
C LYS A 31 -6.75 49.07 17.55
N ALA A 32 -7.81 48.81 18.31
CA ALA A 32 -8.41 47.47 18.39
C ALA A 32 -8.95 47.03 17.02
N SER A 33 -9.67 47.90 16.30
CA SER A 33 -10.18 47.60 14.96
C SER A 33 -9.06 47.31 13.97
N TRP A 34 -7.95 48.06 13.99
CA TRP A 34 -6.80 47.78 13.11
C TRP A 34 -6.11 46.47 13.45
N LEU A 35 -5.98 46.12 14.74
CA LEU A 35 -5.44 44.84 15.16
C LEU A 35 -6.33 43.68 14.70
N ILE A 36 -7.65 43.81 14.85
CA ILE A 36 -8.63 42.78 14.45
C ILE A 36 -8.67 42.63 12.93
N LEU A 37 -8.84 43.73 12.18
CA LEU A 37 -8.94 43.69 10.72
C LEU A 37 -7.61 43.31 10.07
N GLY A 38 -6.51 43.90 10.52
CA GLY A 38 -5.19 43.64 9.96
C GLY A 38 -4.66 42.26 10.35
N GLY A 39 -4.58 41.99 11.65
CA GLY A 39 -4.00 40.76 12.18
C GLY A 39 -4.95 39.55 12.14
N GLY A 40 -6.25 39.77 12.33
CA GLY A 40 -7.25 38.71 12.39
C GLY A 40 -7.93 38.37 11.06
N VAL A 41 -7.96 39.30 10.10
CA VAL A 41 -8.63 39.09 8.80
C VAL A 41 -7.65 39.17 7.63
N ALA A 42 -7.01 40.32 7.41
CA ALA A 42 -6.17 40.53 6.23
C ALA A 42 -4.95 39.59 6.21
N PHE A 43 -4.24 39.46 7.33
CA PHE A 43 -3.07 38.58 7.42
C PHE A 43 -3.42 37.10 7.15
N PRO A 44 -4.41 36.46 7.83
CA PRO A 44 -4.77 35.08 7.53
C PRO A 44 -5.25 34.89 6.10
N VAL A 45 -6.05 35.81 5.56
CA VAL A 45 -6.55 35.71 4.17
C VAL A 45 -5.39 35.72 3.17
N ILE A 46 -4.44 36.65 3.32
CA ILE A 46 -3.27 36.73 2.42
C ILE A 46 -2.41 35.46 2.54
N VAL A 47 -2.11 35.02 3.76
CA VAL A 47 -1.29 33.81 3.99
C VAL A 47 -1.97 32.57 3.41
N LEU A 48 -3.26 32.36 3.69
CA LEU A 48 -4.02 31.24 3.17
C LEU A 48 -4.13 31.28 1.64
N PHE A 49 -4.32 32.47 1.05
CA PHE A 49 -4.34 32.63 -0.39
C PHE A 49 -2.99 32.26 -1.02
N CYS A 50 -1.87 32.74 -0.47
CA CYS A 50 -0.54 32.37 -0.95
C CYS A 50 -0.26 30.87 -0.80
N LEU A 51 -0.64 30.27 0.33
CA LEU A 51 -0.50 28.82 0.56
C LEU A 51 -1.37 28.01 -0.41
N LEU A 52 -2.60 28.44 -0.66
CA LEU A 52 -3.50 27.81 -1.62
C LEU A 52 -2.93 27.90 -3.04
N ALA A 53 -2.49 29.08 -3.47
CA ALA A 53 -1.86 29.28 -4.77
C ALA A 53 -0.63 28.39 -4.95
N TYR A 54 0.21 28.30 -3.91
CA TYR A 54 1.37 27.39 -3.90
C TYR A 54 0.98 25.91 -3.94
N ALA A 55 -0.05 25.51 -3.19
CA ALA A 55 -0.54 24.13 -3.17
C ALA A 55 -1.12 23.72 -4.53
N VAL A 56 -1.97 24.56 -5.13
CA VAL A 56 -2.50 24.35 -6.48
C VAL A 56 -1.38 24.31 -7.51
N TRP A 57 -0.36 25.16 -7.37
CA TRP A 57 0.83 25.10 -8.21
C TRP A 57 1.51 23.73 -8.10
N LEU A 58 1.70 23.17 -6.90
CA LEU A 58 2.33 21.85 -6.73
C LEU A 58 1.53 20.66 -7.30
N MET A 59 0.26 20.84 -7.68
CA MET A 59 -0.60 19.77 -8.21
C MET A 59 -0.69 19.85 -9.74
N PRO A 60 0.26 19.27 -10.51
CA PRO A 60 0.27 19.37 -11.97
C PRO A 60 -1.00 18.83 -12.65
N GLN A 61 -1.71 17.90 -12.00
CA GLN A 61 -2.96 17.31 -12.52
C GLN A 61 -4.15 18.28 -12.53
N ILE A 62 -4.09 19.36 -11.73
CA ILE A 62 -5.14 20.38 -11.62
C ILE A 62 -4.81 21.59 -12.52
N ARG A 63 -3.64 21.61 -13.18
CA ARG A 63 -3.24 22.70 -14.07
C ARG A 63 -3.91 22.55 -15.44
N PRO A 64 -4.88 23.40 -15.81
CA PRO A 64 -5.67 23.24 -17.05
C PRO A 64 -4.88 23.46 -18.35
N PHE A 65 -3.64 23.94 -18.26
CA PHE A 65 -2.77 24.32 -19.39
C PHE A 65 -1.52 23.44 -19.54
N MET A 66 -1.33 22.44 -18.66
CA MET A 66 -0.37 21.37 -18.92
C MET A 66 -1.17 20.18 -19.47
N PRO A 67 -0.86 19.68 -20.68
CA PRO A 67 -1.38 18.39 -21.11
C PRO A 67 -1.10 17.40 -19.98
N ALA A 68 -2.10 16.61 -19.57
CA ALA A 68 -1.86 15.50 -18.67
C ALA A 68 -0.71 14.69 -19.27
N LEU A 69 0.48 14.84 -18.69
CA LEU A 69 1.64 14.09 -19.11
C LEU A 69 1.25 12.63 -18.92
N MET A 70 1.38 11.86 -20.01
CA MET A 70 1.50 10.40 -20.06
C MET A 70 0.25 9.64 -20.50
N ASP A 71 0.50 8.71 -21.41
CA ASP A 71 -0.32 7.55 -21.73
C ASP A 71 -0.78 6.89 -20.42
N ASN A 72 -2.04 7.11 -20.04
CA ASN A 72 -2.64 6.72 -18.76
C ASN A 72 -2.92 5.21 -18.66
N LYS A 73 -2.28 4.39 -19.50
CA LYS A 73 -2.46 2.94 -19.45
C LYS A 73 -1.90 2.40 -18.14
N PRO A 74 -2.74 1.82 -17.28
CA PRO A 74 -2.26 1.21 -16.05
C PRO A 74 -1.30 0.07 -16.39
N GLN A 75 -0.16 0.02 -15.74
CA GLN A 75 0.78 -1.11 -15.83
C GLN A 75 0.52 -2.14 -14.74
N ILE A 76 -0.12 -1.72 -13.64
CA ILE A 76 -0.41 -2.57 -12.49
C ILE A 76 -1.84 -2.33 -12.05
N GLU A 77 -2.61 -3.40 -11.84
CA GLU A 77 -3.87 -3.35 -11.12
C GLU A 77 -3.64 -3.83 -9.69
N ALA A 78 -4.01 -3.02 -8.70
CA ALA A 78 -4.00 -3.38 -7.29
C ALA A 78 -5.45 -3.44 -6.79
N THR A 79 -5.80 -4.56 -6.16
CA THR A 79 -7.12 -4.76 -5.53
C THR A 79 -6.96 -4.95 -4.03
N GLY A 80 -7.67 -4.16 -3.24
CA GLY A 80 -7.78 -4.34 -1.79
C GLY A 80 -8.82 -5.42 -1.47
N GLU A 81 -8.41 -6.36 -0.63
CA GLU A 81 -9.20 -7.50 -0.13
C GLU A 81 -9.03 -7.54 1.40
N GLN A 82 -10.01 -7.96 2.17
CA GLN A 82 -9.88 -8.12 3.62
C GLN A 82 -9.04 -9.36 3.93
N PHE A 83 -7.79 -9.28 4.41
CA PHE A 83 -6.95 -8.11 4.70
C PHE A 83 -5.58 -8.26 4.04
N TRP A 84 -5.55 -8.20 2.71
CA TRP A 84 -4.39 -8.44 1.85
C TRP A 84 -4.54 -7.73 0.48
N TRP A 85 -3.48 -7.74 -0.31
CA TRP A 85 -3.39 -7.00 -1.57
C TRP A 85 -3.20 -7.95 -2.75
N ARG A 86 -4.15 -7.98 -3.67
CA ARG A 86 -4.00 -8.68 -4.96
C ARG A 86 -3.35 -7.73 -5.96
N LEU A 87 -2.27 -8.16 -6.58
CA LEU A 87 -1.47 -7.35 -7.50
C LEU A 87 -1.37 -8.06 -8.85
N ARG A 88 -1.83 -7.39 -9.91
CA ARG A 88 -1.76 -7.89 -11.29
C ARG A 88 -0.87 -6.99 -12.10
N TYR A 89 0.17 -7.55 -12.69
CA TYR A 89 1.01 -6.86 -13.65
C TYR A 89 0.41 -7.04 -15.04
N LEU A 90 0.22 -5.94 -15.74
CA LEU A 90 -0.47 -5.92 -17.02
C LEU A 90 0.54 -5.99 -18.18
N ASP A 91 0.10 -6.53 -19.31
CA ASP A 91 0.79 -6.44 -20.59
C ASP A 91 0.37 -5.17 -21.37
N ASP A 92 0.96 -4.93 -22.53
CA ASP A 92 0.67 -3.75 -23.37
C ASP A 92 -0.78 -3.71 -23.88
N GLY A 93 -1.46 -4.86 -23.89
CA GLY A 93 -2.88 -5.00 -24.22
C GLY A 93 -3.81 -4.75 -23.02
N GLY A 94 -3.26 -4.57 -21.81
CA GLY A 94 -4.03 -4.41 -20.57
C GLY A 94 -4.53 -5.71 -19.97
N ASN A 95 -4.10 -6.87 -20.48
CA ASN A 95 -4.41 -8.18 -19.89
C ASN A 95 -3.45 -8.47 -18.74
N THR A 96 -3.84 -9.37 -17.85
CA THR A 96 -2.96 -9.81 -16.75
C THR A 96 -1.85 -10.70 -17.30
N ALA A 97 -0.61 -10.21 -17.26
CA ALA A 97 0.58 -10.99 -17.58
C ALA A 97 0.88 -12.02 -16.47
N PHE A 98 0.81 -11.58 -15.20
CA PHE A 98 0.86 -12.44 -14.03
C PHE A 98 0.22 -11.76 -12.81
N GLU A 99 -0.15 -12.57 -11.83
CA GLU A 99 -0.68 -12.14 -10.54
C GLU A 99 0.31 -12.47 -9.42
N THR A 100 0.36 -11.62 -8.41
CA THR A 100 1.09 -11.84 -7.14
C THR A 100 0.29 -11.20 -6.01
N ALA A 101 0.80 -11.28 -4.79
CA ALA A 101 0.14 -10.72 -3.61
C ALA A 101 1.13 -10.11 -2.63
N ASN A 102 0.71 -9.02 -1.98
CA ASN A 102 1.38 -8.36 -0.83
C ASN A 102 2.84 -7.91 -1.01
N GLU A 103 3.43 -8.10 -2.19
CA GLU A 103 4.78 -7.64 -2.51
C GLU A 103 4.75 -7.01 -3.91
N LEU A 104 4.93 -5.69 -3.94
CA LEU A 104 4.97 -4.86 -5.13
C LEU A 104 6.43 -4.59 -5.49
N ARG A 105 6.78 -4.71 -6.77
CA ARG A 105 8.10 -4.37 -7.31
C ARG A 105 7.97 -3.29 -8.36
N LEU A 106 8.87 -2.30 -8.30
CA LEU A 106 8.86 -1.14 -9.19
C LEU A 106 10.28 -0.79 -9.67
N PRO A 107 10.45 -0.32 -10.91
CA PRO A 107 11.70 0.25 -11.39
C PRO A 107 11.94 1.66 -10.84
N VAL A 108 13.16 1.98 -10.41
CA VAL A 108 13.56 3.32 -9.98
C VAL A 108 13.60 4.28 -11.18
N GLY A 109 13.24 5.55 -10.95
CA GLY A 109 13.29 6.62 -11.96
C GLY A 109 12.18 6.57 -13.00
N GLU A 110 11.18 5.71 -12.82
CA GLU A 110 10.11 5.50 -13.79
C GLU A 110 8.73 5.64 -13.19
N ARG A 111 7.85 6.34 -13.91
CA ARG A 111 6.47 6.51 -13.50
C ARG A 111 5.68 5.24 -13.77
N THR A 112 5.13 4.67 -12.70
CA THR A 112 4.20 3.55 -12.76
C THR A 112 2.77 4.02 -12.49
N THR A 113 1.84 3.69 -13.38
CA THR A 113 0.40 3.97 -13.26
C THR A 113 -0.34 2.74 -12.77
N PHE A 114 -1.11 2.92 -11.69
CA PHE A 114 -1.89 1.90 -11.02
C PHE A 114 -3.38 2.09 -11.30
N ARG A 115 -4.08 0.99 -11.61
CA ARG A 115 -5.54 0.89 -11.49
C ARG A 115 -5.86 0.33 -10.12
N LEU A 116 -6.64 1.05 -9.34
CA LEU A 116 -6.94 0.72 -7.95
C LEU A 116 -8.41 0.30 -7.82
N LYS A 117 -8.63 -0.89 -7.25
CA LYS A 117 -9.94 -1.51 -7.02
C LYS A 117 -10.09 -1.98 -5.58
N ALA A 118 -11.33 -2.19 -5.15
CA ALA A 118 -11.63 -2.88 -3.91
C ALA A 118 -12.66 -3.98 -4.17
N ALA A 119 -12.46 -5.14 -3.56
CA ALA A 119 -13.34 -6.30 -3.72
C ALA A 119 -14.50 -6.33 -2.73
N ASP A 120 -14.31 -5.74 -1.54
CA ASP A 120 -15.23 -5.88 -0.40
C ASP A 120 -15.64 -4.52 0.19
N VAL A 121 -14.76 -3.89 0.97
CA VAL A 121 -14.95 -2.62 1.68
C VAL A 121 -13.98 -1.56 1.15
N ILE A 122 -14.07 -0.35 1.67
CA ILE A 122 -13.12 0.70 1.29
C ILE A 122 -11.74 0.38 1.89
N HIS A 123 -10.71 0.46 1.05
CA HIS A 123 -9.31 0.43 1.44
C HIS A 123 -8.63 1.72 0.99
N SER A 124 -7.36 1.91 1.31
CA SER A 124 -6.59 3.02 0.75
C SER A 124 -5.17 2.60 0.46
N PHE A 125 -4.80 2.72 -0.82
CA PHE A 125 -3.47 2.38 -1.32
C PHE A 125 -2.53 3.55 -1.01
N TRP A 126 -1.52 3.28 -0.20
CA TRP A 126 -0.58 4.30 0.25
C TRP A 126 0.83 3.76 0.40
N ILE A 127 1.78 4.40 -0.28
CA ILE A 127 3.21 4.14 -0.12
C ILE A 127 3.83 5.44 0.45
N PRO A 128 3.94 5.59 1.79
CA PRO A 128 4.29 6.86 2.42
C PRO A 128 5.55 7.53 1.84
N SER A 129 6.59 6.73 1.58
CA SER A 129 7.88 7.21 1.07
C SER A 129 7.84 7.66 -0.39
N LEU A 130 6.86 7.23 -1.18
CA LEU A 130 6.69 7.65 -2.58
C LEU A 130 5.65 8.78 -2.72
N GLY A 131 4.88 9.03 -1.66
CA GLY A 131 3.76 9.96 -1.69
C GLY A 131 2.54 9.37 -2.39
N GLY A 132 1.46 10.15 -2.43
CA GLY A 132 0.17 9.73 -3.00
C GLY A 132 -0.56 8.73 -2.11
N LYS A 133 -1.77 9.10 -1.66
CA LYS A 133 -2.75 8.20 -1.05
C LYS A 133 -3.97 8.22 -1.94
N MET A 134 -4.50 7.05 -2.29
CA MET A 134 -5.73 6.96 -3.06
C MET A 134 -6.63 5.88 -2.49
N ASP A 135 -7.86 6.28 -2.18
CA ASP A 135 -8.86 5.36 -1.64
C ASP A 135 -9.35 4.41 -2.73
N MET A 136 -9.68 3.20 -2.33
CA MET A 136 -10.14 2.13 -3.20
C MET A 136 -11.57 1.83 -2.77
N ILE A 137 -12.53 2.13 -3.65
CA ILE A 137 -13.94 2.09 -3.31
C ILE A 137 -14.60 0.99 -4.14
N PRO A 138 -15.29 0.01 -3.52
CA PRO A 138 -15.99 -1.03 -4.27
C PRO A 138 -16.91 -0.44 -5.35
N GLY A 139 -16.81 -0.98 -6.56
CA GLY A 139 -17.56 -0.49 -7.73
C GLY A 139 -17.00 0.77 -8.40
N ARG A 140 -15.84 1.29 -7.99
CA ARG A 140 -15.15 2.40 -8.65
C ARG A 140 -13.68 2.10 -8.85
N ASP A 141 -13.22 2.34 -10.07
CA ASP A 141 -11.80 2.27 -10.41
C ASP A 141 -11.17 3.65 -10.22
N ASN A 142 -10.15 3.73 -9.36
CA ASN A 142 -9.31 4.92 -9.23
C ASN A 142 -7.95 4.69 -9.93
N VAL A 143 -7.28 5.79 -10.27
CA VAL A 143 -5.95 5.75 -10.88
C VAL A 143 -4.99 6.57 -10.04
N LEU A 144 -3.80 6.02 -9.82
CA LEU A 144 -2.70 6.69 -9.14
C LEU A 144 -1.42 6.45 -9.93
N SER A 145 -0.59 7.48 -10.13
CA SER A 145 0.73 7.30 -10.73
C SER A 145 1.81 7.71 -9.72
N LEU A 146 2.80 6.85 -9.54
CA LEU A 146 3.92 7.05 -8.63
C LEU A 146 5.24 6.86 -9.36
N GLU A 147 6.26 7.59 -8.96
CA GLU A 147 7.59 7.55 -9.57
C GLU A 147 8.64 7.45 -8.46
N PRO A 148 9.12 6.24 -8.14
CA PRO A 148 10.11 6.07 -7.09
C PRO A 148 11.47 6.59 -7.53
N THR A 149 12.09 7.42 -6.69
CA THR A 149 13.38 8.07 -7.01
C THR A 149 14.58 7.44 -6.31
N LYS A 150 14.35 6.45 -5.44
CA LYS A 150 15.39 5.76 -4.68
C LYS A 150 15.09 4.27 -4.60
N THR A 151 16.09 3.44 -4.87
CA THR A 151 16.01 1.98 -4.64
C THR A 151 15.88 1.67 -3.16
N GLY A 152 15.35 0.49 -2.85
CA GLY A 152 15.18 0.01 -1.49
C GLY A 152 13.85 -0.70 -1.25
N VAL A 153 13.63 -1.07 0.02
CA VAL A 153 12.41 -1.73 0.48
C VAL A 153 11.61 -0.75 1.32
N TYR A 154 10.34 -0.57 0.97
CA TYR A 154 9.42 0.32 1.67
C TYR A 154 8.21 -0.47 2.17
N ARG A 155 7.72 -0.10 3.35
CA ARG A 155 6.46 -0.64 3.88
C ARG A 155 5.30 0.24 3.45
N ALA A 156 4.22 -0.38 3.00
CA ALA A 156 3.00 0.28 2.59
C ALA A 156 1.80 -0.29 3.38
N PRO A 157 1.25 0.45 4.35
CA PRO A 157 0.05 0.04 5.08
C PRO A 157 -1.24 0.40 4.33
N CYS A 158 -2.34 -0.27 4.66
CA CYS A 158 -3.68 0.22 4.35
C CYS A 158 -3.93 1.52 5.11
N ALA A 159 -4.45 2.54 4.44
CA ALA A 159 -4.67 3.87 5.02
C ALA A 159 -6.15 4.26 5.20
N GLU A 160 -7.06 3.28 5.12
CA GLU A 160 -8.49 3.45 5.40
C GLU A 160 -8.99 2.28 6.26
N PHE A 161 -9.80 2.55 7.28
CA PHE A 161 -10.23 1.51 8.22
C PHE A 161 -11.10 0.48 7.51
N CYS A 162 -10.58 -0.74 7.35
CA CYS A 162 -11.23 -1.82 6.62
C CYS A 162 -11.65 -3.00 7.51
N GLY A 163 -11.60 -2.86 8.84
CA GLY A 163 -12.04 -3.88 9.80
C GLY A 163 -10.96 -4.31 10.81
N THR A 164 -11.18 -5.46 11.46
CA THR A 164 -10.42 -5.93 12.63
C THR A 164 -8.93 -6.14 12.39
N SER A 165 -8.53 -6.46 11.15
CA SER A 165 -7.13 -6.61 10.76
C SER A 165 -6.59 -5.44 9.93
N HIS A 166 -7.24 -4.27 9.98
CA HIS A 166 -6.79 -3.07 9.26
C HIS A 166 -5.31 -2.74 9.51
N ALA A 167 -4.89 -2.69 10.78
CA ALA A 167 -3.50 -2.40 11.15
C ALA A 167 -2.49 -3.48 10.72
N LEU A 168 -2.99 -4.67 10.37
CA LEU A 168 -2.22 -5.83 9.94
C LEU A 168 -2.28 -6.02 8.41
N MET A 169 -2.82 -5.05 7.68
CA MET A 169 -2.94 -5.08 6.23
C MET A 169 -1.86 -4.21 5.60
N ALA A 170 -0.69 -4.80 5.34
CA ALA A 170 0.41 -4.11 4.68
C ALA A 170 0.96 -4.92 3.48
N PHE A 171 1.74 -4.24 2.66
CA PHE A 171 2.54 -4.85 1.60
C PHE A 171 3.95 -4.24 1.59
N SER A 172 4.90 -4.99 1.06
CA SER A 172 6.26 -4.50 0.80
C SER A 172 6.34 -3.95 -0.60
N VAL A 173 7.07 -2.85 -0.77
CA VAL A 173 7.39 -2.25 -2.06
C VAL A 173 8.89 -2.31 -2.24
N ILE A 174 9.36 -3.07 -3.22
CA ILE A 174 10.78 -3.18 -3.55
C ILE A 174 11.03 -2.38 -4.82
N VAL A 175 11.74 -1.27 -4.65
CA VAL A 175 12.21 -0.45 -5.75
C VAL A 175 13.61 -0.92 -6.14
N MET A 176 13.78 -1.29 -7.39
CA MET A 176 15.02 -1.88 -7.93
C MET A 176 15.43 -1.20 -9.24
N GLU A 177 16.64 -1.51 -9.69
CA GLU A 177 17.14 -1.06 -10.99
C GLU A 177 16.34 -1.70 -12.13
N ARG A 178 16.25 -1.01 -13.27
CA ARG A 178 15.45 -1.49 -14.42
C ARG A 178 15.84 -2.90 -14.89
N PRO A 179 17.13 -3.25 -15.06
CA PRO A 179 17.50 -4.61 -15.49
C PRO A 179 17.04 -5.70 -14.50
N ASP A 180 17.09 -5.43 -13.20
CA ASP A 180 16.64 -6.36 -12.16
C ASP A 180 15.13 -6.52 -12.18
N PHE A 181 14.40 -5.43 -12.40
CA PHE A 181 12.95 -5.44 -12.55
C PHE A 181 12.53 -6.27 -13.77
N ASP A 182 13.19 -6.08 -14.91
CA ASP A 182 12.87 -6.80 -16.15
C ASP A 182 13.17 -8.30 -16.01
N ALA A 183 14.33 -8.66 -15.45
CA ALA A 183 14.69 -10.05 -15.16
C ALA A 183 13.70 -10.70 -14.19
N TRP A 184 13.32 -9.99 -13.11
CA TRP A 184 12.31 -10.45 -12.19
C TRP A 184 10.96 -10.65 -12.88
N ARG A 185 10.48 -9.66 -13.65
CA ARG A 185 9.19 -9.73 -14.35
C ARG A 185 9.15 -10.92 -15.31
N GLN A 186 10.22 -11.13 -16.07
CA GLN A 186 10.35 -12.26 -16.99
C GLN A 186 10.30 -13.60 -16.26
N SER A 187 11.01 -13.73 -15.13
CA SER A 187 10.97 -14.94 -14.31
C SER A 187 9.56 -15.29 -13.81
N ARG A 188 8.69 -14.29 -13.58
CA ARG A 188 7.29 -14.51 -13.15
C ARG A 188 6.40 -15.02 -14.26
N ILE A 189 6.64 -14.55 -15.49
CA ILE A 189 5.93 -15.03 -16.67
C ILE A 189 6.34 -16.48 -16.96
N GLU A 190 7.64 -16.79 -16.88
CA GLU A 190 8.15 -18.14 -17.12
C GLU A 190 7.76 -19.15 -16.05
N ALA A 191 7.70 -18.74 -14.77
CA ALA A 191 7.26 -19.60 -13.67
C ALA A 191 5.85 -20.16 -13.90
N ALA A 192 4.99 -19.44 -14.63
CA ALA A 192 3.66 -19.94 -14.97
C ALA A 192 3.67 -21.16 -15.90
N ALA A 193 4.75 -21.34 -16.68
CA ALA A 193 4.88 -22.40 -17.68
C ALA A 193 5.64 -23.64 -17.16
N MET A 194 6.31 -23.56 -16.00
CA MET A 194 7.16 -24.64 -15.49
C MET A 194 6.40 -25.55 -14.51
N PRO A 195 6.30 -26.87 -14.77
CA PRO A 195 5.70 -27.81 -13.82
C PRO A 195 6.47 -27.84 -12.49
N GLN A 196 5.75 -27.79 -11.38
CA GLN A 196 6.37 -27.94 -10.07
C GLN A 196 6.75 -29.42 -9.81
N PRO A 197 7.94 -29.70 -9.24
CA PRO A 197 8.34 -31.06 -8.92
C PRO A 197 7.41 -31.70 -7.89
N ALA A 198 7.44 -33.03 -7.83
CA ALA A 198 6.73 -33.78 -6.79
C ALA A 198 7.34 -33.46 -5.41
N HIS A 199 6.49 -33.25 -4.41
CA HIS A 199 6.91 -32.98 -3.04
C HIS A 199 5.80 -33.43 -2.07
N PRO A 200 6.10 -34.09 -0.94
CA PRO A 200 5.06 -34.56 -0.01
C PRO A 200 4.13 -33.44 0.48
N GLY A 201 4.69 -32.27 0.79
CA GLY A 201 3.91 -31.08 1.16
C GLY A 201 2.99 -30.54 0.06
N ARG A 202 3.34 -30.78 -1.22
CA ARG A 202 2.45 -30.44 -2.35
C ARG A 202 1.22 -31.33 -2.33
N ASP A 203 1.42 -32.63 -2.18
CA ASP A 203 0.30 -33.59 -2.21
C ASP A 203 -0.65 -33.36 -1.01
N LEU A 204 -0.09 -33.00 0.14
CA LEU A 204 -0.86 -32.58 1.32
C LEU A 204 -1.63 -31.27 1.10
N PHE A 205 -1.04 -30.28 0.43
CA PHE A 205 -1.71 -29.03 0.06
C PHE A 205 -2.95 -29.29 -0.81
N PHE A 206 -2.88 -30.23 -1.76
CA PHE A 206 -4.04 -30.63 -2.56
C PHE A 206 -5.04 -31.45 -1.73
N ARG A 207 -4.57 -32.41 -0.95
CA ARG A 207 -5.41 -33.27 -0.10
C ARG A 207 -6.27 -32.46 0.87
N HIS A 208 -5.69 -31.43 1.47
CA HIS A 208 -6.35 -30.59 2.47
C HIS A 208 -7.11 -29.39 1.87
N GLY A 209 -7.24 -29.33 0.54
CA GLY A 209 -8.13 -28.39 -0.15
C GLY A 209 -7.59 -26.97 -0.32
N CYS A 210 -6.31 -26.71 -0.01
CA CYS A 210 -5.72 -25.37 -0.11
C CYS A 210 -5.78 -24.81 -1.55
N ALA A 211 -5.74 -25.70 -2.55
CA ALA A 211 -5.85 -25.39 -3.97
C ALA A 211 -7.21 -24.79 -4.39
N ALA A 212 -8.26 -24.93 -3.57
CA ALA A 212 -9.56 -24.33 -3.84
C ALA A 212 -9.52 -22.80 -3.69
N CYS A 213 -8.69 -22.30 -2.77
CA CYS A 213 -8.56 -20.86 -2.52
C CYS A 213 -7.34 -20.24 -3.19
N HIS A 214 -6.23 -20.98 -3.27
CA HIS A 214 -4.94 -20.45 -3.72
C HIS A 214 -4.51 -20.98 -5.08
N THR A 215 -3.93 -20.09 -5.88
CA THR A 215 -3.27 -20.43 -7.15
C THR A 215 -1.79 -20.70 -6.89
N ILE A 216 -1.26 -21.75 -7.53
CA ILE A 216 0.18 -22.04 -7.64
C ILE A 216 0.43 -22.47 -9.09
N ALA A 217 1.01 -21.58 -9.89
CA ALA A 217 1.29 -21.88 -11.28
C ALA A 217 2.31 -23.03 -11.41
N GLY A 218 2.21 -23.79 -12.49
CA GLY A 218 2.93 -25.07 -12.63
C GLY A 218 2.29 -26.24 -11.87
N THR A 219 1.09 -26.05 -11.30
CA THR A 219 0.28 -27.10 -10.67
C THR A 219 -1.19 -26.98 -11.10
N PRO A 220 -2.05 -27.97 -10.79
CA PRO A 220 -3.50 -27.86 -10.99
C PRO A 220 -4.21 -26.84 -10.06
N ALA A 221 -3.52 -26.18 -9.14
CA ALA A 221 -4.12 -25.23 -8.20
C ALA A 221 -4.45 -23.89 -8.88
N ILE A 222 -5.75 -23.59 -9.03
CA ILE A 222 -6.28 -22.42 -9.75
C ILE A 222 -7.20 -21.53 -8.89
N GLY A 223 -7.23 -21.75 -7.57
CA GLY A 223 -8.07 -20.98 -6.66
C GLY A 223 -7.73 -19.50 -6.65
N ARG A 224 -8.73 -18.62 -6.69
CA ARG A 224 -8.55 -17.14 -6.75
C ARG A 224 -9.10 -16.38 -5.54
N ILE A 225 -9.63 -17.10 -4.55
CA ILE A 225 -10.20 -16.50 -3.35
C ILE A 225 -9.07 -15.90 -2.49
N GLY A 226 -8.02 -16.69 -2.25
CA GLY A 226 -6.84 -16.27 -1.52
C GLY A 226 -5.74 -15.69 -2.41
N PRO A 227 -4.64 -15.20 -1.80
CA PRO A 227 -3.47 -14.74 -2.53
C PRO A 227 -2.83 -15.81 -3.39
N ASP A 228 -2.28 -15.41 -4.55
CA ASP A 228 -1.36 -16.25 -5.32
C ASP A 228 -0.18 -16.68 -4.44
N LEU A 229 0.18 -17.96 -4.51
CA LEU A 229 1.27 -18.57 -3.75
C LEU A 229 2.41 -19.08 -4.65
N THR A 230 2.36 -18.83 -5.96
CA THR A 230 3.25 -19.40 -6.99
C THR A 230 4.73 -19.23 -6.64
N ARG A 231 5.10 -18.10 -6.04
CA ARG A 231 6.48 -17.77 -5.65
C ARG A 231 6.52 -17.23 -4.22
N ILE A 232 5.73 -17.81 -3.31
CA ILE A 232 5.64 -17.33 -1.93
C ILE A 232 6.98 -17.41 -1.20
N GLY A 233 7.84 -18.38 -1.52
CA GLY A 233 9.17 -18.56 -0.91
C GLY A 233 10.17 -17.43 -1.19
N GLU A 234 9.92 -16.59 -2.20
CA GLU A 234 10.72 -15.39 -2.47
C GLU A 234 10.30 -14.16 -1.66
N ARG A 235 9.10 -14.18 -1.07
CA ARG A 235 8.57 -13.00 -0.37
C ARG A 235 9.36 -12.75 0.90
N GLN A 236 9.52 -11.48 1.27
CA GLN A 236 10.16 -11.13 2.54
C GLN A 236 9.25 -11.44 3.75
N THR A 237 7.93 -11.34 3.53
CA THR A 237 6.91 -11.47 4.57
C THR A 237 5.70 -12.26 4.07
N ILE A 238 4.95 -12.82 5.01
CA ILE A 238 3.63 -13.43 4.79
C ILE A 238 2.55 -12.69 5.59
N ALA A 239 1.29 -13.12 5.45
CA ALA A 239 0.15 -12.56 6.17
C ALA A 239 0.00 -11.04 5.99
N ALA A 240 0.17 -10.56 4.74
CA ALA A 240 0.15 -9.13 4.37
C ALA A 240 1.12 -8.29 5.22
N GLY A 241 2.40 -8.68 5.23
CA GLY A 241 3.44 -7.91 5.90
C GLY A 241 3.43 -7.99 7.43
N THR A 242 2.76 -9.00 8.00
CA THR A 242 2.64 -9.17 9.46
C THR A 242 3.73 -10.07 10.04
N LEU A 243 4.13 -11.12 9.31
CA LEU A 243 5.14 -12.08 9.76
C LEU A 243 6.29 -12.19 8.77
N ALA A 244 7.50 -12.44 9.27
CA ALA A 244 8.64 -12.81 8.42
C ALA A 244 8.35 -14.14 7.71
N ASN A 245 8.81 -14.29 6.47
CA ASN A 245 8.59 -15.50 5.68
C ASN A 245 9.54 -16.63 6.08
N THR A 246 9.19 -17.36 7.13
CA THR A 246 9.91 -18.55 7.61
C THR A 246 8.99 -19.76 7.59
N LYS A 247 9.56 -20.97 7.50
CA LYS A 247 8.79 -22.23 7.58
C LYS A 247 7.86 -22.23 8.80
N ASP A 248 8.38 -21.83 9.96
CA ASP A 248 7.62 -21.85 11.22
C ASP A 248 6.46 -20.84 11.21
N ASN A 249 6.68 -19.65 10.64
CA ASN A 249 5.61 -18.65 10.51
C ASN A 249 4.55 -19.07 9.49
N ILE A 250 4.94 -19.72 8.39
CA ILE A 250 3.99 -20.29 7.43
C ILE A 250 3.15 -21.36 8.13
N ALA A 251 3.79 -22.30 8.84
CA ALA A 251 3.09 -23.35 9.58
C ALA A 251 2.14 -22.77 10.64
N ARG A 252 2.59 -21.77 11.39
CA ARG A 252 1.76 -21.07 12.39
C ARG A 252 0.56 -20.38 11.75
N PHE A 253 0.75 -19.68 10.63
CA PHE A 253 -0.35 -19.01 9.94
C PHE A 253 -1.36 -20.00 9.34
N ILE A 254 -0.92 -21.17 8.87
CA ILE A 254 -1.83 -22.26 8.46
C ILE A 254 -2.64 -22.77 9.67
N ARG A 255 -1.99 -22.95 10.82
CA ARG A 255 -2.60 -23.51 12.03
C ARG A 255 -3.65 -22.58 12.63
N GLU A 256 -3.34 -21.30 12.78
CA GLU A 256 -4.12 -20.31 13.56
C GLU A 256 -4.08 -18.90 12.93
N PRO A 257 -4.60 -18.72 11.70
CA PRO A 257 -4.52 -17.45 10.99
C PRO A 257 -5.25 -16.32 11.75
N ASP A 258 -6.35 -16.60 12.43
CA ASP A 258 -7.17 -15.62 13.17
C ASP A 258 -6.47 -15.09 14.42
N ALA A 259 -5.64 -15.90 15.08
CA ALA A 259 -4.80 -15.48 16.21
C ALA A 259 -3.73 -14.46 15.79
N ILE A 260 -3.33 -14.50 14.51
CA ILE A 260 -2.35 -13.57 13.93
C ILE A 260 -3.07 -12.36 13.32
N LYS A 261 -4.18 -12.59 12.63
CA LYS A 261 -5.00 -11.58 11.93
C LYS A 261 -6.48 -11.77 12.29
N PRO A 262 -6.99 -11.07 13.32
CA PRO A 262 -8.39 -11.14 13.69
C PRO A 262 -9.33 -10.81 12.53
N GLY A 263 -10.30 -11.68 12.26
CA GLY A 263 -11.26 -11.54 11.16
C GLY A 263 -10.71 -11.89 9.77
N VAL A 264 -9.54 -12.54 9.68
CA VAL A 264 -9.04 -13.11 8.42
C VAL A 264 -9.97 -14.20 7.92
N GLU A 265 -10.17 -14.25 6.59
CA GLU A 265 -11.11 -15.20 5.97
C GLU A 265 -10.49 -16.55 5.62
N MET A 266 -9.16 -16.70 5.74
CA MET A 266 -8.51 -18.00 5.64
C MET A 266 -8.88 -18.84 6.88
N PRO A 267 -9.50 -20.02 6.73
CA PRO A 267 -9.86 -20.85 7.87
C PRO A 267 -8.61 -21.40 8.57
N ALA A 268 -8.74 -21.64 9.87
CA ALA A 268 -7.71 -22.31 10.65
C ALA A 268 -7.63 -23.80 10.30
N PHE A 269 -6.41 -24.32 10.14
CA PHE A 269 -6.16 -25.74 9.89
C PHE A 269 -5.53 -26.47 11.08
N GLY A 270 -5.70 -25.95 12.30
CA GLY A 270 -5.13 -26.53 13.52
C GLY A 270 -5.64 -27.93 13.90
N MET A 271 -6.65 -28.45 13.21
CA MET A 271 -7.08 -29.84 13.34
C MET A 271 -6.21 -30.85 12.56
N LEU A 272 -5.36 -30.38 11.65
CA LEU A 272 -4.46 -31.25 10.88
C LEU A 272 -3.27 -31.72 11.72
N PRO A 273 -2.68 -32.88 11.41
CA PRO A 273 -1.43 -33.31 12.04
C PRO A 273 -0.31 -32.27 11.84
N ASP A 274 0.46 -31.97 12.89
CA ASP A 274 1.53 -30.97 12.80
C ASP A 274 2.56 -31.30 11.71
N GLY A 275 2.88 -32.59 11.53
CA GLY A 275 3.78 -33.04 10.46
C GLY A 275 3.26 -32.70 9.05
N ASP A 276 1.93 -32.71 8.84
CA ASP A 276 1.34 -32.34 7.56
C ASP A 276 1.47 -30.83 7.31
N ILE A 277 1.14 -30.01 8.32
CA ILE A 277 1.28 -28.55 8.25
C ILE A 277 2.73 -28.16 7.99
N GLU A 278 3.68 -28.79 8.69
CA GLU A 278 5.10 -28.54 8.50
C GLU A 278 5.60 -28.94 7.11
N ALA A 279 5.12 -30.05 6.56
CA ALA A 279 5.48 -30.49 5.22
C ALA A 279 4.94 -29.50 4.16
N ILE A 280 3.70 -29.03 4.32
CA ILE A 280 3.13 -27.97 3.47
C ILE A 280 3.95 -26.68 3.59
N ALA A 281 4.25 -26.24 4.81
CA ALA A 281 5.00 -25.03 5.05
C ALA A 281 6.42 -25.09 4.46
N ALA A 282 7.10 -26.24 4.57
CA ALA A 282 8.41 -26.47 3.96
C ALA A 282 8.34 -26.38 2.43
N TRP A 283 7.31 -26.98 1.83
CA TRP A 283 7.10 -26.91 0.39
C TRP A 283 6.86 -25.47 -0.07
N LEU A 284 5.93 -24.76 0.57
CA LEU A 284 5.62 -23.36 0.24
C LEU A 284 6.85 -22.45 0.37
N GLY A 285 7.64 -22.62 1.43
CA GLY A 285 8.91 -21.88 1.61
C GLY A 285 9.95 -22.17 0.53
N GLY A 286 9.86 -23.33 -0.13
CA GLY A 286 10.70 -23.73 -1.27
C GLY A 286 10.24 -23.18 -2.62
N LEU A 287 9.04 -22.58 -2.72
CA LEU A 287 8.52 -21.98 -3.96
C LEU A 287 9.20 -20.63 -4.23
N LYS A 288 10.47 -20.71 -4.66
CA LYS A 288 11.25 -19.62 -5.26
C LYS A 288 11.22 -19.81 -6.75
#